data_AF-A0A6I5RVA8-F1
#
_entry.id   AF-A0A6I5RVA8-F1
#
_cell.length_a   1.000
_cell.length_b   1.000
_cell.length_c   1.000
_cell.angle_alpha   90.00
_cell.angle_beta   90.00
_cell.angle_gamma   90.00
#
_symmetry.space_group_name_H-M   'P 1'
#
loop_
_entity.id
_entity.type
_entity.pdbx_description
1 polymer ?
#
loop_
_entity_poly.entity_id
_entity_poly.type
_entity_poly.pdbx_seq_one_letter_code
_entity_poly.pdbx_strand_id
1 'polypeptide(L)'
;MSYVQRDENGRIFGLYANRQEGFAEEWLDADDPELIAFGGEQLAVTERAWRDTALAAVVWLRDRHRDQQDLGGSTTLTAEQFQELLLYMQALRDWPQSEQFPEAEHRPVAPPWIAEQHP
;
A
#
# COMPACT_ATOMS: atom_id res chain seq x y z
N MET A 1 8.04 6.80 -22.76
CA MET A 1 9.19 7.58 -23.19
C MET A 1 9.17 8.88 -22.40
N SER A 2 10.24 9.17 -21.68
CA SER A 2 10.28 10.28 -20.72
C SER A 2 11.71 10.81 -20.63
N TYR A 3 11.84 12.11 -20.33
CA TYR A 3 13.10 12.65 -19.87
C TYR A 3 13.34 12.24 -18.43
N VAL A 4 14.54 11.76 -18.13
CA VAL A 4 14.88 11.23 -16.80
C VAL A 4 15.81 12.17 -16.07
N GLN A 5 15.57 12.28 -14.76
CA GLN A 5 16.46 12.92 -13.83
C GLN A 5 17.15 11.87 -12.97
N ARG A 6 18.47 12.00 -12.81
CA ARG A 6 19.30 11.09 -12.03
C ARG A 6 19.87 11.74 -10.78
N ASP A 7 20.01 10.97 -9.72
CA ASP A 7 20.63 11.40 -8.47
C ASP A 7 22.17 11.37 -8.58
N GLU A 8 22.86 11.71 -7.48
CA GLU A 8 24.33 11.66 -7.38
C GLU A 8 24.93 10.26 -7.60
N ASN A 9 24.11 9.21 -7.48
CA ASN A 9 24.49 7.81 -7.69
C ASN A 9 24.12 7.31 -9.10
N GLY A 10 23.58 8.17 -9.96
CA GLY A 10 23.14 7.84 -11.30
C GLY A 10 21.79 7.11 -11.38
N ARG A 11 21.02 7.03 -10.29
CA ARG A 11 19.69 6.39 -10.28
C ARG A 11 18.61 7.36 -10.70
N ILE A 12 17.64 6.88 -11.46
CA ILE A 12 16.46 7.67 -11.84
C ILE A 12 15.66 8.00 -10.57
N PHE A 13 15.32 9.27 -10.38
CA PHE A 13 14.41 9.71 -9.31
C PHE A 13 13.29 10.64 -9.78
N GLY A 14 13.29 11.02 -11.06
CA GLY A 14 12.26 11.88 -11.64
C GLY A 14 12.03 11.61 -13.12
N LEU A 15 10.77 11.70 -13.55
CA LEU A 15 10.34 11.55 -14.95
C LEU A 15 9.63 12.82 -15.41
N TYR A 16 9.98 13.28 -16.61
CA TYR A 16 9.48 14.53 -17.17
C TYR A 16 9.02 14.33 -18.61
N ALA A 17 7.88 14.95 -18.96
CA ALA A 17 7.35 14.92 -20.32
C ALA A 17 8.17 15.79 -21.30
N ASN A 18 8.91 16.78 -20.78
CA ASN A 18 9.70 17.73 -21.55
C ASN A 18 11.14 17.80 -21.03
N ARG A 19 12.10 18.07 -21.91
CA ARG A 19 13.51 18.27 -21.57
C ARG A 19 13.67 19.43 -20.58
N GLN A 20 14.49 19.23 -19.54
CA GLN A 20 14.89 20.26 -18.59
C GLN A 20 16.42 20.38 -18.61
N GLU A 21 16.96 21.49 -19.11
CA GLU A 21 18.41 21.70 -19.24
C GLU A 21 19.11 21.67 -17.87
N GLY A 22 20.20 20.91 -17.76
CA GLY A 22 20.92 20.72 -16.49
C GLY A 22 20.18 19.93 -15.41
N PHE A 23 19.04 19.31 -15.74
CA PHE A 23 18.17 18.66 -14.76
C PHE A 23 17.64 17.30 -15.24
N ALA A 24 16.98 17.26 -16.41
CA ALA A 24 16.43 16.05 -17.02
C ALA A 24 16.58 16.13 -18.54
N GLU A 25 17.75 15.73 -19.04
CA GLU A 25 18.10 15.86 -20.46
C GLU A 25 18.15 14.53 -21.20
N GLU A 26 18.37 13.45 -20.47
CA GLU A 26 18.42 12.10 -21.01
C GLU A 26 17.01 11.62 -21.34
N TRP A 27 16.83 11.14 -22.55
CA TRP A 27 15.58 10.56 -23.02
C TRP A 27 15.68 9.04 -22.98
N LEU A 28 14.77 8.40 -22.26
CA LEU A 28 14.64 6.96 -22.24
C LEU A 28 13.31 6.51 -22.85
N ASP A 29 13.37 5.43 -23.62
CA ASP A 29 12.21 4.82 -24.25
C ASP A 29 11.38 4.01 -23.24
N ALA A 30 10.08 3.82 -23.53
CA ALA A 30 9.17 3.20 -22.55
C ALA A 30 9.54 1.77 -22.15
N ASP A 31 10.26 1.06 -23.03
CA ASP A 31 10.77 -0.29 -22.86
C ASP A 31 12.17 -0.35 -22.22
N ASP A 32 12.75 0.80 -21.88
CA ASP A 32 14.03 0.85 -21.18
C ASP A 32 13.91 0.19 -19.79
N PRO A 33 14.80 -0.77 -19.46
CA PRO A 33 14.71 -1.52 -18.21
C PRO A 33 14.85 -0.64 -16.96
N GLU A 34 15.57 0.49 -17.02
CA GLU A 34 15.69 1.40 -15.87
C GLU A 34 14.38 2.16 -15.63
N LEU A 35 13.69 2.58 -16.70
CA LEU A 35 12.37 3.20 -16.59
C LEU A 35 11.32 2.23 -16.06
N ILE A 36 11.33 0.99 -16.54
CA ILE A 36 10.42 -0.07 -16.06
C ILE A 36 10.67 -0.32 -14.57
N ALA A 37 11.93 -0.49 -14.16
CA ALA A 37 12.29 -0.71 -12.77
C ALA A 37 11.88 0.47 -11.87
N PHE A 38 12.15 1.71 -12.29
CA PHE A 38 11.74 2.90 -11.55
C PHE A 38 10.23 3.01 -11.40
N GLY A 39 9.47 2.76 -12.48
CA GLY A 39 8.01 2.75 -12.44
C GLY A 39 7.47 1.70 -11.47
N GLY A 40 8.03 0.49 -11.48
CA GLY A 40 7.68 -0.58 -10.54
C GLY A 40 7.98 -0.23 -9.08
N GLU A 41 9.13 0.39 -8.82
CA GLU A 41 9.48 0.87 -7.46
C GLU A 41 8.54 1.97 -6.98
N GLN A 42 8.19 2.93 -7.86
CA GLN A 42 7.26 3.99 -7.52
C GLN A 42 5.87 3.45 -7.19
N LEU A 43 5.37 2.47 -7.96
CA LEU A 43 4.13 1.76 -7.65
C LEU A 43 4.24 1.06 -6.30
N ALA A 44 5.32 0.32 -6.05
CA ALA A 44 5.55 -0.33 -4.76
C ALA A 44 5.54 0.64 -3.57
N VAL A 45 6.11 1.84 -3.70
CA VAL A 45 6.05 2.87 -2.67
C VAL A 45 4.61 3.32 -2.42
N THR A 46 3.85 3.63 -3.48
CA THR A 46 2.45 4.02 -3.39
C THR A 46 1.58 2.92 -2.75
N GLU A 47 1.81 1.66 -3.11
CA GLU A 47 1.04 0.54 -2.59
C GLU A 47 1.35 0.21 -1.13
N ARG A 48 2.60 0.35 -0.70
CA ARG A 48 2.93 0.29 0.74
C ARG A 48 2.20 1.41 1.48
N ALA A 49 2.26 2.65 1.02
CA ALA A 49 1.55 3.76 1.66
C ALA A 49 0.02 3.52 1.75
N TRP A 50 -0.58 2.92 0.72
CA TRP A 50 -1.98 2.49 0.76
C TRP A 50 -2.21 1.45 1.87
N ARG A 51 -1.38 0.40 1.94
CA ARG A 51 -1.45 -0.64 2.97
C ARG A 51 -1.34 -0.06 4.38
N ASP A 52 -0.44 0.89 4.60
CA ASP A 52 -0.27 1.58 5.88
C ASP A 52 -1.58 2.25 6.32
N THR A 53 -2.23 2.94 5.37
CA THR A 53 -3.50 3.63 5.59
C THR A 53 -4.63 2.64 5.83
N ALA A 54 -4.70 1.55 5.06
CA ALA A 54 -5.70 0.49 5.23
C ALA A 54 -5.58 -0.21 6.59
N LEU A 55 -4.35 -0.48 7.06
CA LEU A 55 -4.12 -1.00 8.41
C LEU A 55 -4.52 0.01 9.49
N ALA A 56 -4.09 1.27 9.37
CA ALA A 56 -4.41 2.30 10.34
C ALA A 56 -5.93 2.50 10.50
N ALA A 57 -6.68 2.39 9.40
CA ALA A 57 -8.14 2.53 9.39
C ALA A 57 -8.88 1.46 10.22
N VAL A 58 -8.26 0.31 10.50
CA VAL A 58 -8.91 -0.82 11.19
C VAL A 58 -8.25 -1.22 12.51
N VAL A 59 -7.09 -0.64 12.88
CA VAL A 59 -6.41 -0.92 14.15
C VAL A 59 -7.29 -0.61 15.36
N TRP A 60 -7.98 0.53 15.34
CA TRP A 60 -8.86 0.96 16.45
C TRP A 60 -9.96 -0.07 16.76
N LEU A 61 -10.46 -0.76 15.73
CA LEU A 61 -11.53 -1.73 15.85
C LEU A 61 -11.07 -2.99 16.62
N ARG A 62 -9.83 -3.42 16.36
CA ARG A 62 -9.21 -4.52 17.10
C ARG A 62 -9.00 -4.14 18.55
N ASP A 63 -8.49 -2.94 18.79
CA ASP A 63 -8.15 -2.47 20.13
C ASP A 63 -9.43 -2.32 20.97
N ARG A 64 -10.49 -1.71 20.41
CA ARG A 64 -11.82 -1.66 21.04
C ARG A 64 -12.37 -3.03 21.42
N HIS A 65 -12.25 -4.03 20.52
CA HIS A 65 -12.74 -5.37 20.79
C HIS A 65 -12.00 -6.03 21.96
N ARG A 66 -10.67 -5.83 22.05
CA ARG A 66 -9.85 -6.32 23.17
C ARG A 66 -10.24 -5.66 24.48
N ASP A 67 -10.42 -4.33 24.48
CA ASP A 67 -10.87 -3.60 25.66
C ASP A 67 -12.24 -4.13 26.17
N GLN A 68 -13.17 -4.43 25.25
CA GLN A 68 -14.47 -5.02 25.60
C GLN A 68 -14.35 -6.42 26.23
N GLN A 69 -13.44 -7.25 25.71
CA GLN A 69 -13.16 -8.58 26.27
C GLN A 69 -12.55 -8.47 27.67
N ASP A 70 -11.57 -7.58 27.86
CA ASP A 70 -10.89 -7.38 29.14
C ASP A 70 -11.84 -6.82 30.22
N LEU A 71 -12.80 -5.98 29.82
CA LEU A 71 -13.86 -5.49 30.69
C LEU A 71 -14.92 -6.56 31.03
N GLY A 72 -14.91 -7.71 30.34
CA GLY A 72 -15.89 -8.79 30.53
C GLY A 72 -17.31 -8.45 30.08
N GLY A 73 -17.46 -7.42 29.23
CA GLY A 73 -18.76 -6.98 28.70
C GLY A 73 -19.15 -7.72 27.42
N SER A 74 -20.33 -7.40 26.90
CA SER A 74 -20.74 -7.84 25.55
C SER A 74 -19.92 -7.10 24.50
N THR A 75 -19.31 -7.83 23.57
CA THR A 75 -18.56 -7.25 22.45
C THR A 75 -19.50 -6.68 21.39
N THR A 76 -19.11 -5.59 20.74
CA THR A 76 -19.86 -5.01 19.60
C THR A 76 -19.71 -5.88 18.35
N LEU A 77 -18.57 -6.54 18.18
CA LEU A 77 -18.34 -7.51 17.10
C LEU A 77 -18.60 -8.92 17.58
N THR A 78 -19.09 -9.76 16.67
CA THR A 78 -19.12 -11.22 16.90
C THR A 78 -17.72 -11.81 16.84
N ALA A 79 -17.56 -13.04 17.33
CA ALA A 79 -16.29 -13.76 17.25
C ALA A 79 -15.85 -13.96 15.79
N GLU A 80 -16.80 -14.23 14.90
CA GLU A 80 -16.55 -14.42 13.46
C GLU A 80 -16.07 -13.12 12.81
N GLN A 81 -16.74 -11.99 13.07
CA GLN A 81 -16.31 -10.67 12.58
C GLN A 81 -14.91 -10.31 13.09
N PHE A 82 -14.62 -10.58 14.37
CA PHE A 82 -13.30 -10.34 14.91
C PHE A 82 -12.23 -11.22 14.25
N GLN A 83 -12.53 -12.49 13.98
CA GLN A 83 -11.63 -13.39 13.25
C GLN A 83 -11.38 -12.92 11.81
N GLU A 84 -12.43 -12.49 11.09
CA GLU A 84 -12.30 -11.92 9.75
C GLU A 84 -11.44 -10.66 9.73
N LEU A 85 -11.60 -9.78 10.73
CA LEU A 85 -10.75 -8.61 10.90
C LEU A 85 -9.27 -8.99 11.04
N LEU A 86 -8.97 -9.98 11.89
CA LEU A 86 -7.58 -10.42 12.10
C LEU A 86 -6.98 -11.02 10.81
N LEU A 87 -7.75 -11.82 10.07
CA LEU A 87 -7.33 -12.37 8.78
C LEU A 87 -7.09 -11.28 7.74
N TYR A 88 -7.99 -10.30 7.66
CA TYR A 88 -7.82 -9.15 6.77
C TYR A 88 -6.56 -8.34 7.11
N MET A 89 -6.34 -8.04 8.40
CA MET A 89 -5.13 -7.34 8.84
C MET A 89 -3.86 -8.15 8.58
N GLN A 90 -3.92 -9.48 8.65
CA GLN A 90 -2.79 -10.34 8.28
C GLN A 90 -2.54 -10.28 6.77
N ALA A 91 -3.57 -10.43 5.95
CA ALA A 91 -3.46 -10.34 4.50
C ALA A 91 -2.84 -9.01 4.05
N LEU A 92 -3.21 -7.89 4.70
CA LEU A 92 -2.58 -6.59 4.45
C LEU A 92 -1.07 -6.58 4.78
N ARG A 93 -0.63 -7.30 5.81
CA ARG A 93 0.80 -7.37 6.17
C ARG A 93 1.58 -8.30 5.23
N ASP A 94 0.96 -9.38 4.80
CA ASP A 94 1.59 -10.41 3.97
C ASP A 94 1.64 -9.98 2.49
N TRP A 95 0.70 -9.14 2.03
CA TRP A 95 0.60 -8.74 0.62
C TRP A 95 1.87 -8.10 0.05
N PRO A 96 2.57 -7.15 0.71
CA PRO A 96 3.86 -6.62 0.22
C PRO A 96 4.99 -7.63 0.09
N GLN A 97 4.84 -8.83 0.67
CA GLN A 97 5.79 -9.94 0.56
C GLN A 97 5.38 -10.98 -0.48
N SER A 98 4.19 -10.83 -1.08
CA SER A 98 3.68 -11.72 -2.11
C SER A 98 4.25 -11.39 -3.49
N GLU A 99 4.26 -12.38 -4.37
CA GLU A 99 4.69 -12.21 -5.77
C GLU A 99 3.74 -11.30 -6.58
N GLN A 100 2.51 -11.12 -6.10
CA GLN A 100 1.48 -10.29 -6.74
C GLN A 100 1.59 -8.80 -6.36
N PHE A 101 2.58 -8.44 -5.54
CA PHE A 101 2.85 -7.05 -5.22
C PHE A 101 3.71 -6.42 -6.32
N PRO A 102 3.42 -5.20 -6.81
CA PRO A 102 2.49 -4.18 -6.29
C PRO A 102 1.15 -4.08 -7.05
N GLU A 103 0.59 -5.18 -7.55
CA GLU A 103 -0.60 -5.12 -8.40
C GLU A 103 -1.86 -4.80 -7.59
N ALA A 104 -2.51 -3.68 -7.89
CA ALA A 104 -3.67 -3.20 -7.14
C ALA A 104 -4.87 -4.18 -7.16
N GLU A 105 -4.99 -5.02 -8.19
CA GLU A 105 -6.02 -6.05 -8.32
C GLU A 105 -5.90 -7.15 -7.25
N HIS A 106 -4.70 -7.32 -6.71
CA HIS A 106 -4.39 -8.32 -5.69
C HIS A 106 -4.41 -7.76 -4.26
N ARG A 107 -4.85 -6.50 -4.09
CA ARG A 107 -5.04 -5.91 -2.76
C ARG A 107 -6.04 -6.75 -1.95
N PRO A 108 -5.75 -7.01 -0.66
CA PRO A 108 -6.73 -7.62 0.23
C PRO A 108 -8.01 -6.79 0.28
N VAL A 109 -9.16 -7.45 0.14
CA VAL A 109 -10.47 -6.80 0.18
C VAL A 109 -11.00 -6.79 1.62
N ALA A 110 -11.38 -5.61 2.09
CA ALA A 110 -11.98 -5.47 3.41
C ALA A 110 -13.37 -6.13 3.47
N PRO A 111 -13.67 -6.90 4.53
CA PRO A 111 -15.03 -7.35 4.80
C PRO A 111 -16.03 -6.18 4.83
N PRO A 112 -17.22 -6.32 4.22
CA PRO A 112 -18.14 -5.20 4.02
C PRO A 112 -18.63 -4.57 5.33
N TRP A 113 -18.80 -5.38 6.38
CA TRP A 113 -19.26 -4.92 7.69
C TRP A 113 -18.27 -3.95 8.38
N ILE A 114 -17.00 -3.92 7.96
CA ILE A 114 -16.01 -2.94 8.48
C ILE A 114 -16.46 -1.52 8.14
N ALA A 115 -17.05 -1.30 6.96
CA ALA A 115 -17.54 0.01 6.54
C ALA A 115 -18.74 0.49 7.38
N GLU A 116 -19.41 -0.42 8.07
CA GLU A 116 -20.53 -0.13 8.97
C GLU A 116 -20.05 0.25 10.38
N GLN A 117 -18.74 0.13 10.66
CA GLN A 117 -18.16 0.48 11.95
C GLN A 117 -17.81 1.96 12.02
N HIS A 118 -18.16 2.59 13.14
CA HIS A 118 -17.82 3.97 13.43
C HIS A 118 -16.99 4.06 14.73
N PRO A 119 -15.98 4.94 14.79
CA PRO A 119 -15.15 5.16 15.97
C PRO A 119 -15.94 5.82 17.12
#